data_AF-A0A9E4AXQ2-F1
#
_entry.id   AF-A0A9E4AXQ2-F1
#
_cell.length_a   1.000
_cell.length_b   1.000
_cell.length_c   1.000
_cell.angle_alpha   90.00
_cell.angle_beta   90.00
_cell.angle_gamma   90.00
#
_symmetry.space_group_name_H-M   'P 1'
#
loop_
_entity.id
_entity.type
_entity.pdbx_description
1 polymer ?
#
loop_
_entity_poly.entity_id
_entity_poly.type
_entity_poly.pdbx_seq_one_letter_code
_entity_poly.pdbx_strand_id
1 'polypeptide(L)'
;MRESVELVIRGIHLLAAIIWLGGVVFSAFVAMPILQRNLPPQNLLAIHNRFRGLNRLMIHVLLTTGAMVFFIVAWNNGFFAGNSDGNFKTYMLTFVAKLAAFGVMALFWGLYSSLYRRHLEATPPNDKTYRNPSPYINVWRGLMLVTGLVVFALTLLLKN
;
A
#
# COMPACT_ATOMS: atom_id res chain seq x y z
N MET A 1 3.85 31.24 0.84
CA MET A 1 3.64 30.28 1.95
C MET A 1 2.65 29.16 1.63
N ARG A 2 1.48 29.44 1.02
CA ARG A 2 0.48 28.40 0.75
C ARG A 2 0.95 27.36 -0.28
N GLU A 3 1.62 27.80 -1.34
CA GLU A 3 2.18 26.93 -2.37
C GLU A 3 3.33 26.05 -1.86
N SER A 4 4.22 26.60 -1.03
CA SER A 4 5.33 25.84 -0.44
C SER A 4 4.85 24.73 0.49
N VAL A 5 3.79 24.98 1.27
CA VAL A 5 3.18 23.96 2.13
C VAL A 5 2.55 22.84 1.31
N GLU A 6 1.83 23.19 0.24
CA GLU A 6 1.24 22.19 -0.66
C GLU A 6 2.31 21.32 -1.33
N LEU A 7 3.40 21.92 -1.79
CA LEU A 7 4.51 21.20 -2.40
C LEU A 7 5.18 20.23 -1.42
N VAL A 8 5.34 20.64 -0.16
CA VAL A 8 5.85 19.77 0.92
C VAL A 8 4.90 18.59 1.16
N ILE A 9 3.60 18.83 1.27
CA ILE A 9 2.61 17.75 1.49
C ILE A 9 2.64 16.75 0.33
N ARG A 10 2.65 17.24 -0.92
CA ARG A 10 2.76 16.39 -2.12
C ARG A 10 4.08 15.61 -2.13
N GLY A 11 5.18 16.22 -1.71
CA GLY A 11 6.48 15.56 -1.58
C GLY A 11 6.45 14.43 -0.55
N ILE A 12 5.90 14.68 0.65
CA ILE A 12 5.74 13.66 1.70
C ILE A 12 4.84 12.52 1.20
N HIS A 13 3.73 12.85 0.52
CA HIS A 13 2.83 11.84 -0.06
C HIS A 13 3.56 10.95 -1.07
N LEU A 14 4.34 11.55 -1.98
CA LEU A 14 5.10 10.81 -2.99
C LEU A 14 6.17 9.92 -2.35
N LEU A 15 6.90 10.43 -1.36
CA LEU A 15 7.90 9.64 -0.63
C LEU A 15 7.25 8.47 0.10
N ALA A 16 6.11 8.70 0.78
CA ALA A 16 5.36 7.64 1.44
C ALA A 16 4.86 6.59 0.44
N ALA A 17 4.45 6.99 -0.77
CA ALA A 17 4.03 6.07 -1.83
C ALA A 17 5.19 5.20 -2.31
N ILE A 18 6.37 5.80 -2.54
CA ILE A 18 7.58 5.07 -2.95
C ILE A 18 8.00 4.07 -1.87
N ILE A 19 8.07 4.50 -0.60
CA ILE A 19 8.46 3.63 0.52
C ILE A 19 7.44 2.52 0.72
N TRP A 20 6.14 2.81 0.62
CA TRP A 20 5.09 1.81 0.77
C TRP A 20 5.14 0.78 -0.35
N LEU A 21 5.03 1.21 -1.61
CA LEU A 21 5.01 0.31 -2.76
C LEU A 21 6.33 -0.47 -2.85
N GLY A 22 7.46 0.22 -2.73
CA GLY A 22 8.78 -0.39 -2.72
C GLY A 22 8.98 -1.35 -1.56
N GLY A 23 8.56 -0.99 -0.35
CA GLY A 23 8.65 -1.83 0.85
C GLY A 23 7.77 -3.08 0.78
N VAL A 24 6.59 -2.96 0.21
CA VAL A 24 5.67 -4.06 -0.10
C VAL A 24 6.31 -5.05 -1.07
N VAL A 25 6.84 -4.58 -2.20
CA VAL A 25 7.50 -5.42 -3.21
C VAL A 25 8.79 -6.04 -2.64
N PHE A 26 9.65 -5.22 -2.03
CA PHE A 26 10.90 -5.67 -1.44
C PHE A 26 10.68 -6.75 -0.38
N SER A 27 9.74 -6.53 0.55
CA SER A 27 9.46 -7.52 1.61
C SER A 27 8.92 -8.83 1.05
N ALA A 28 8.00 -8.78 0.08
CA ALA A 28 7.36 -9.99 -0.46
C ALA A 28 8.28 -10.82 -1.38
N PHE A 29 9.16 -10.16 -2.15
CA PHE A 29 9.94 -10.81 -3.22
C PHE A 29 11.41 -10.99 -2.90
N VAL A 30 11.96 -10.15 -2.02
CA VAL A 30 13.40 -10.15 -1.73
C VAL A 30 13.63 -10.56 -0.29
N ALA A 31 13.14 -9.77 0.66
CA ALA A 31 13.45 -9.96 2.07
C ALA A 31 12.90 -11.29 2.61
N MET A 32 11.59 -11.54 2.50
CA MET A 32 11.01 -12.76 3.08
C MET A 32 11.53 -14.05 2.45
N PRO A 33 11.65 -14.20 1.12
CA PRO A 33 12.20 -15.41 0.53
C PRO A 33 13.63 -15.73 0.98
N ILE A 34 14.48 -14.70 1.14
CA ILE A 34 15.86 -14.87 1.63
C ILE A 34 15.84 -15.24 3.12
N LEU A 35 15.07 -14.52 3.94
CA LEU A 35 15.02 -14.74 5.37
C LEU A 35 14.45 -16.13 5.70
N GLN A 36 13.43 -16.58 4.98
CA GLN A 36 12.80 -17.90 5.17
C GLN A 36 13.77 -19.07 5.05
N ARG A 37 14.84 -18.92 4.26
CA ARG A 37 15.86 -19.95 4.07
C ARG A 37 16.86 -20.02 5.23
N ASN A 38 17.03 -18.91 5.95
CA ASN A 38 18.14 -18.69 6.88
C ASN A 38 17.71 -18.54 8.34
N LEU A 39 16.44 -18.23 8.61
CA LEU A 39 15.95 -17.89 9.95
C LEU A 39 14.81 -18.81 10.41
N PRO A 40 14.72 -19.08 11.73
CA PRO A 40 13.60 -19.80 12.30
C PRO A 40 12.30 -18.98 12.24
N PRO A 41 11.12 -19.64 12.26
CA PRO A 41 9.80 -18.99 12.15
C PRO A 41 9.57 -17.82 13.12
N GLN A 42 10.05 -17.93 14.36
CA GLN A 42 9.94 -16.87 15.38
C GLN A 42 10.64 -15.57 14.98
N ASN A 43 11.83 -15.66 14.37
CA ASN A 43 12.56 -14.48 13.91
C ASN A 43 11.91 -13.89 12.65
N LEU A 44 11.39 -14.75 11.77
CA LEU A 44 10.61 -14.32 10.60
C LEU A 44 9.35 -13.57 10.99
N LEU A 45 8.63 -14.06 12.00
CA LEU A 45 7.44 -13.41 12.53
C LEU A 45 7.76 -12.02 13.08
N ALA A 46 8.83 -11.89 13.86
CA ALA A 46 9.27 -10.61 14.40
C ALA A 46 9.61 -9.62 13.27
N ILE A 47 10.35 -10.06 12.25
CA ILE A 47 10.73 -9.23 11.10
C ILE A 47 9.49 -8.85 10.26
N HIS A 48 8.60 -9.81 9.99
CA HIS A 48 7.34 -9.57 9.26
C HIS A 48 6.46 -8.55 9.98
N ASN A 49 6.35 -8.64 11.30
CA ASN A 49 5.59 -7.68 12.09
C ASN A 49 6.19 -6.26 12.03
N ARG A 50 7.52 -6.12 11.98
CA ARG A 50 8.19 -4.82 11.76
C ARG A 50 7.86 -4.24 10.39
N PHE A 51 7.99 -5.03 9.32
CA PHE A 51 7.62 -4.60 7.97
C PHE A 51 6.14 -4.23 7.87
N ARG A 52 5.25 -5.02 8.49
CA ARG A 52 3.82 -4.72 8.54
C ARG A 52 3.54 -3.40 9.28
N GLY A 53 4.24 -3.13 10.38
CA GLY A 53 4.15 -1.88 11.12
C GLY A 53 4.55 -0.67 10.26
N LEU A 54 5.70 -0.74 9.58
CA LEU A 54 6.17 0.30 8.67
C LEU A 54 5.21 0.53 7.50
N ASN A 55 4.76 -0.54 6.84
CA ASN A 55 3.81 -0.43 5.74
C ASN A 55 2.47 0.19 6.19
N ARG A 56 1.99 -0.18 7.38
CA ARG A 56 0.79 0.44 7.96
C ARG A 56 1.01 1.92 8.23
N LEU A 57 2.16 2.31 8.76
CA LEU A 57 2.49 3.72 8.96
C LEU A 57 2.47 4.49 7.63
N MET A 58 3.09 3.95 6.58
CA MET A 58 3.08 4.61 5.26
C MET A 58 1.67 4.73 4.68
N ILE A 59 0.81 3.72 4.84
CA ILE A 59 -0.62 3.82 4.47
C ILE A 59 -1.30 4.98 5.20
N HIS A 60 -1.05 5.14 6.51
CA HIS A 60 -1.63 6.26 7.27
C HIS A 60 -1.12 7.61 6.75
N VAL A 61 0.18 7.73 6.47
CA VAL A 61 0.75 8.95 5.89
C VAL A 61 0.11 9.25 4.53
N LEU A 62 -0.06 8.26 3.67
CA LEU A 62 -0.68 8.39 2.35
C LEU A 62 -2.14 8.86 2.45
N LEU A 63 -2.93 8.26 3.34
CA LEU A 63 -4.33 8.65 3.54
C LEU A 63 -4.44 10.07 4.08
N THR A 64 -3.64 10.42 5.09
CA THR A 64 -3.66 11.76 5.71
C THR A 64 -3.23 12.83 4.72
N THR A 65 -2.09 12.64 4.04
CA THR A 65 -1.58 13.62 3.06
C THR A 65 -2.46 13.69 1.81
N GLY A 66 -3.03 12.56 1.36
CA GLY A 66 -3.98 12.52 0.26
C GLY A 66 -5.28 13.28 0.60
N ALA A 67 -5.79 13.10 1.82
CA ALA A 67 -6.95 13.85 2.31
C ALA A 67 -6.64 15.35 2.40
N MET A 68 -5.47 15.74 2.92
CA MET A 68 -5.06 17.15 2.98
C MET A 68 -5.02 17.79 1.59
N VAL A 69 -4.41 17.13 0.60
CA VAL A 69 -4.39 17.61 -0.80
C VAL A 69 -5.80 17.75 -1.34
N PHE A 70 -6.65 16.75 -1.13
CA PHE A 70 -8.05 16.81 -1.54
C PHE A 70 -8.78 18.01 -0.93
N PHE A 71 -8.65 18.23 0.38
CA PHE A 71 -9.30 19.35 1.06
C PHE A 71 -8.82 20.70 0.53
N ILE A 72 -7.51 20.87 0.28
CA ILE A 72 -6.95 22.08 -0.31
C ILE A 72 -7.57 22.34 -1.70
N VAL A 73 -7.61 21.32 -2.56
CA VAL A 73 -8.16 21.45 -3.91
C VAL A 73 -9.67 21.71 -3.88
N ALA A 74 -10.41 20.98 -3.04
CA ALA A 74 -11.86 21.16 -2.88
C ALA A 74 -12.21 22.58 -2.39
N TRP A 75 -11.47 23.10 -1.41
CA TRP A 75 -11.64 24.46 -0.92
C TRP A 75 -11.38 25.50 -2.01
N ASN A 76 -10.27 25.36 -2.75
CA ASN A 76 -9.88 26.30 -3.80
C ASN A 76 -10.85 26.32 -5.00
N ASN A 77 -11.60 25.23 -5.21
CA ASN A 77 -12.61 25.11 -6.28
C ASN A 77 -14.03 25.40 -5.79
N GLY A 78 -14.20 26.00 -4.60
CA GLY A 78 -15.51 26.41 -4.10
C GLY A 78 -16.49 25.26 -3.83
N PHE A 79 -16.00 24.02 -3.69
CA PHE A 79 -16.84 22.83 -3.53
C PHE A 79 -17.76 22.93 -2.32
N PHE A 80 -17.24 23.38 -1.17
CA PHE A 80 -18.02 23.55 0.05
C PHE A 80 -19.01 24.71 0.00
N ALA A 81 -18.87 25.62 -0.98
CA ALA A 81 -19.77 26.75 -1.20
C ALA A 81 -20.83 26.46 -2.28
N GLY A 82 -20.85 25.25 -2.87
CA GLY A 82 -21.81 24.87 -3.92
C GLY A 82 -21.49 25.41 -5.32
N ASN A 83 -20.38 26.11 -5.49
CA ASN A 83 -19.99 26.79 -6.75
C ASN A 83 -18.94 26.03 -7.56
N SER A 84 -18.95 24.70 -7.53
CA SER A 84 -17.91 23.89 -8.17
C SER A 84 -18.12 23.73 -9.68
N ASP A 85 -17.08 24.03 -10.46
CA ASP A 85 -17.08 23.91 -11.92
C ASP A 85 -17.06 22.45 -12.43
N GLY A 86 -17.38 22.27 -13.73
CA GLY A 86 -17.34 20.96 -14.39
C GLY A 86 -15.97 20.26 -14.32
N ASN A 87 -14.87 21.03 -14.37
CA ASN A 87 -13.51 20.50 -14.24
C ASN A 87 -13.24 19.87 -12.86
N PHE A 88 -13.88 20.40 -11.81
CA PHE A 88 -13.76 19.86 -10.46
C PHE A 88 -14.45 18.49 -10.33
N LYS A 89 -15.54 18.24 -11.07
CA LYS A 89 -16.21 16.92 -11.10
C LYS A 89 -15.29 15.85 -11.70
N THR A 90 -14.59 16.16 -12.78
CA THR A 90 -13.59 15.26 -13.39
C THR A 90 -12.45 14.98 -12.42
N TYR A 91 -11.94 16.01 -11.74
CA TYR A 91 -10.94 15.83 -10.68
C TYR A 91 -11.45 14.89 -9.58
N MET A 92 -12.67 15.10 -9.07
CA MET A 92 -13.26 14.27 -8.02
C MET A 92 -13.39 12.80 -8.47
N LEU A 93 -13.82 12.55 -9.71
CA LEU A 93 -13.91 11.20 -10.27
C LEU A 93 -12.53 10.54 -10.30
N THR A 94 -11.50 11.23 -10.81
CA THR A 94 -10.13 10.70 -10.85
C THR A 94 -9.56 10.46 -9.44
N PHE A 95 -9.89 11.31 -8.47
CA PHE A 95 -9.50 11.14 -7.07
C PHE A 95 -10.14 9.89 -6.45
N VAL A 96 -11.45 9.71 -6.62
CA VAL A 96 -12.18 8.51 -6.14
C VAL A 96 -11.63 7.25 -6.79
N ALA A 97 -11.36 7.27 -8.10
CA ALA A 97 -10.78 6.14 -8.80
C ALA A 97 -9.39 5.77 -8.25
N LYS A 98 -8.51 6.76 -8.01
CA LYS A 98 -7.20 6.54 -7.38
C LYS A 98 -7.32 6.00 -5.97
N LEU A 99 -8.24 6.53 -5.16
CA LEU A 99 -8.48 6.07 -3.80
C LEU A 99 -9.01 4.64 -3.77
N ALA A 100 -9.94 4.29 -4.67
CA ALA A 100 -10.45 2.94 -4.82
C ALA A 100 -9.34 1.97 -5.22
N ALA A 101 -8.51 2.34 -6.21
CA ALA A 101 -7.39 1.54 -6.67
C ALA A 101 -6.36 1.30 -5.54
N PHE A 102 -6.01 2.35 -4.80
CA PHE A 102 -5.17 2.26 -3.61
C PHE A 102 -5.79 1.36 -2.53
N GLY A 103 -7.08 1.52 -2.25
CA GLY A 103 -7.81 0.73 -1.26
C GLY A 103 -7.84 -0.75 -1.59
N VAL A 104 -8.10 -1.11 -2.85
CA VAL A 104 -8.04 -2.49 -3.33
C VAL A 104 -6.63 -3.06 -3.15
N MET A 105 -5.59 -2.33 -3.56
CA MET A 105 -4.20 -2.78 -3.41
C MET A 105 -3.82 -2.98 -1.93
N ALA A 106 -4.17 -2.03 -1.06
CA ALA A 106 -3.91 -2.11 0.37
C ALA A 106 -4.67 -3.27 1.04
N LEU A 107 -5.89 -3.57 0.58
CA LEU A 107 -6.70 -4.69 1.05
C LEU A 107 -6.06 -6.04 0.70
N PHE A 108 -5.67 -6.24 -0.57
CA PHE A 108 -4.99 -7.48 -0.99
C PHE A 108 -3.66 -7.68 -0.26
N TRP A 109 -2.88 -6.61 -0.08
CA TRP A 109 -1.68 -6.65 0.74
C TRP A 109 -1.97 -7.03 2.20
N GLY A 110 -2.99 -6.42 2.80
CA GLY A 110 -3.40 -6.69 4.18
C GLY A 110 -3.83 -8.14 4.39
N LEU A 111 -4.60 -8.69 3.45
CA LEU A 111 -5.03 -10.09 3.43
C LEU A 111 -3.82 -11.03 3.31
N TYR A 112 -2.96 -10.84 2.31
CA TYR A 112 -1.72 -11.61 2.15
C TYR A 112 -0.87 -11.58 3.42
N SER A 113 -0.60 -10.39 3.95
CA SER A 113 0.21 -10.20 5.16
C SER A 113 -0.41 -10.88 6.39
N SER A 114 -1.74 -10.88 6.50
CA SER A 114 -2.45 -11.52 7.61
C SER A 114 -2.39 -13.04 7.52
N LEU A 115 -2.62 -13.59 6.33
CA LEU A 115 -2.53 -15.04 6.09
C LEU A 115 -1.10 -15.55 6.31
N TYR A 116 -0.11 -14.81 5.82
CA TYR A 116 1.30 -15.14 6.03
C TYR A 116 1.69 -15.11 7.51
N ARG A 117 1.23 -14.11 8.26
CA ARG A 117 1.43 -14.03 9.71
C ARG A 117 0.82 -15.23 10.43
N ARG A 118 -0.43 -15.59 10.11
CA ARG A 118 -1.10 -16.77 10.71
C ARG A 118 -0.34 -18.06 10.43
N HIS A 119 0.21 -18.21 9.22
CA HIS A 119 1.04 -19.37 8.88
C HIS A 119 2.32 -19.44 9.73
N LEU A 120 2.98 -18.30 9.95
CA LEU A 120 4.14 -18.22 10.84
C LEU A 120 3.81 -18.55 12.30
N GLU A 121 2.66 -18.10 12.80
CA GLU A 121 2.20 -18.37 14.17
C GLU A 121 1.83 -19.84 14.40
N ALA A 122 1.32 -20.53 13.37
CA ALA A 122 0.95 -21.94 13.46
C ALA A 122 2.13 -22.91 13.30
N THR A 123 3.32 -22.42 12.94
CA THR A 123 4.49 -23.28 12.67
C THR A 123 5.24 -23.60 13.97
N PRO A 124 5.50 -24.88 14.29
CA PRO A 124 6.30 -25.26 15.45
C PRO A 124 7.74 -24.71 15.36
N PRO A 125 8.36 -24.28 16.48
CA PRO A 125 9.67 -23.62 16.47
C PRO A 125 10.83 -24.48 15.94
N ASN A 126 10.67 -25.81 15.86
CA ASN A 126 11.71 -26.75 15.43
C ASN A 126 11.39 -27.48 14.10
N ASP A 127 10.37 -27.03 13.38
CA ASP A 127 9.93 -27.67 12.16
C ASP A 127 10.83 -27.31 10.96
N LYS A 128 11.69 -28.25 10.55
CA LYS A 128 12.57 -28.10 9.36
C LYS A 128 11.79 -28.13 8.04
N THR A 129 10.52 -28.54 8.06
CA THR A 129 9.63 -28.64 6.89
C THR A 129 9.05 -27.29 6.46
N TYR A 130 9.27 -26.22 7.25
CA TYR A 130 8.87 -24.83 6.96
C TYR A 130 9.46 -24.25 5.66
N ARG A 131 10.47 -24.92 5.07
CA ARG A 131 11.20 -24.42 3.91
C ARG A 131 10.35 -24.32 2.64
N ASN A 132 9.15 -24.92 2.62
CA ASN A 132 8.20 -24.79 1.50
C ASN A 132 6.92 -24.05 1.95
N PRO A 133 6.72 -22.78 1.55
CA PRO A 133 5.48 -22.08 1.86
C PRO A 133 4.28 -22.80 1.23
N SER A 134 3.17 -22.87 1.97
CA SER A 134 1.92 -23.46 1.49
C SER A 134 1.53 -22.93 0.09
N PRO A 135 1.02 -23.78 -0.83
CA PRO A 135 0.57 -23.36 -2.16
C PRO A 135 -0.38 -22.15 -2.10
N TYR A 136 -1.19 -22.07 -1.04
CA TYR A 136 -2.12 -20.98 -0.79
C TYR A 136 -1.41 -19.62 -0.68
N ILE A 137 -0.25 -19.55 -0.01
CA ILE A 137 0.52 -18.31 0.17
C ILE A 137 1.06 -17.80 -1.17
N ASN A 138 1.48 -18.72 -2.04
CA ASN A 138 1.99 -18.37 -3.37
C ASN A 138 0.88 -17.81 -4.27
N VAL A 139 -0.35 -18.36 -4.18
CA VAL A 139 -1.51 -17.83 -4.90
C VAL A 139 -1.83 -16.40 -4.45
N TRP A 140 -1.88 -16.15 -3.14
CA TRP A 140 -2.14 -14.80 -2.63
C TRP A 140 -1.03 -13.79 -2.98
N ARG A 141 0.23 -14.24 -3.02
CA ARG A 141 1.35 -13.41 -3.51
C ARG A 141 1.15 -13.04 -4.98
N GLY A 142 0.72 -13.98 -5.81
CA GLY A 142 0.39 -13.74 -7.22
C GLY A 142 -0.78 -12.78 -7.41
N LEU A 143 -1.89 -12.99 -6.67
CA LEU A 143 -3.06 -12.10 -6.71
C LEU A 143 -2.69 -10.67 -6.32
N MET A 144 -1.89 -10.51 -5.27
CA MET A 144 -1.42 -9.21 -4.82
C MET A 144 -0.58 -8.47 -5.89
N LEU A 145 0.24 -9.20 -6.66
CA LEU A 145 0.96 -8.64 -7.80
C LEU A 145 0.05 -8.21 -8.94
N VAL A 146 -0.83 -9.11 -9.38
CA VAL A 146 -1.75 -8.84 -10.49
C VAL A 146 -2.60 -7.61 -10.16
N THR A 147 -3.14 -7.55 -8.94
CA THR A 147 -3.87 -6.38 -8.46
C THR A 147 -3.01 -5.12 -8.49
N GLY A 148 -1.77 -5.19 -7.98
CA GLY A 148 -0.85 -4.04 -8.00
C GLY A 148 -0.53 -3.56 -9.42
N LEU A 149 -0.31 -4.48 -10.35
CA LEU A 149 -0.03 -4.19 -11.76
C LEU A 149 -1.26 -3.56 -12.44
N VAL A 150 -2.45 -4.13 -12.22
CA VAL A 150 -3.72 -3.61 -12.75
C VAL A 150 -3.98 -2.20 -12.22
N VAL A 151 -3.81 -1.98 -10.92
CA VAL A 151 -3.94 -0.65 -10.31
C VAL A 151 -2.94 0.34 -10.90
N PHE A 152 -1.69 -0.07 -11.09
CA PHE A 152 -0.66 0.77 -11.70
C PHE A 152 -1.03 1.16 -13.14
N ALA A 153 -1.45 0.17 -13.95
CA ALA A 153 -1.87 0.40 -15.34
C ALA A 153 -3.10 1.34 -15.41
N LEU A 154 -4.12 1.11 -14.58
CA LEU A 154 -5.29 1.99 -14.48
C LEU A 154 -4.90 3.41 -14.08
N THR A 155 -3.96 3.56 -13.15
CA THR A 155 -3.49 4.88 -12.70
C THR A 155 -2.76 5.64 -13.82
N LEU A 156 -2.01 4.93 -14.68
CA LEU A 156 -1.39 5.53 -15.86
C LEU A 156 -2.42 5.94 -16.91
N LEU A 157 -3.45 5.12 -17.14
CA LEU A 157 -4.51 5.39 -18.10
C LEU A 157 -5.37 6.59 -17.69
N LEU A 158 -5.63 6.77 -16.39
CA LEU A 158 -6.39 7.90 -15.83
C LEU A 158 -5.61 9.23 -15.80
N LYS A 159 -4.38 9.26 -16.30
CA LYS A 159 -3.57 10.48 -16.42
C LYS A 159 -3.78 11.21 -17.76
N ASN A 160 -4.46 10.56 -18.70
CA ASN A 160 -4.90 11.12 -19.98
C ASN A 160 -6.37 11.54 -19.92
#